data_AF-A0A953FEI3-F1
#
_entry.id   AF-A0A953FEI3-F1
#
_cell.length_a   1.000
_cell.length_b   1.000
_cell.length_c   1.000
_cell.angle_alpha   90.00
_cell.angle_beta   90.00
_cell.angle_gamma   90.00
#
_symmetry.space_group_name_H-M   'P 1'
#
loop_
_entity.id
_entity.type
_entity.pdbx_description
1 polymer ?
#
loop_
_entity_poly.entity_id
_entity_poly.type
_entity_poly.pdbx_seq_one_letter_code
_entity_poly.pdbx_strand_id
1 'polypeptide(L)'
;GNDTGTQYRSAIYCLNTAQRQRALEVRAAYGRALAAAGYGPVTTEIADAVAFYFAEDYHQQYLAKNPHGYCGLAGTGVRCPTGVGVAG
;
A
#
# COMPACT_ATOMS: atom_id res chain seq x y z
N GLY A 1 9.82 -4.97 -6.99
CA GLY A 1 9.10 -6.21 -7.33
C GLY A 1 9.41 -6.57 -8.77
N ASN A 2 8.78 -7.62 -9.27
CA ASN A 2 8.95 -8.08 -10.66
C ASN A 2 8.06 -7.30 -11.66
N ASP A 3 6.98 -6.68 -11.17
CA ASP A 3 6.04 -5.91 -11.99
C ASP A 3 6.52 -4.46 -12.15
N THR A 4 6.61 -3.99 -13.40
CA THR A 4 7.20 -2.67 -13.75
C THR A 4 6.24 -1.85 -14.60
N GLY A 5 6.05 -0.57 -14.23
CA GLY A 5 5.14 0.37 -14.89
C GLY A 5 4.35 1.22 -13.89
N THR A 6 3.79 2.33 -14.36
CA THR A 6 3.06 3.32 -13.52
C THR A 6 1.79 2.75 -12.88
N GLN A 7 1.23 1.70 -13.48
CA GLN A 7 0.10 0.93 -12.96
C GLN A 7 0.42 0.12 -11.69
N TYR A 8 1.71 -0.11 -11.40
CA TYR A 8 2.16 -0.87 -10.22
C TYR A 8 2.70 0.02 -9.09
N ARG A 9 2.42 1.34 -9.14
CA ARG A 9 2.89 2.27 -8.11
C ARG A 9 2.18 2.04 -6.78
N SER A 10 2.86 2.41 -5.68
CA SER A 10 2.27 2.42 -4.35
C SER A 10 1.34 3.63 -4.19
N ALA A 11 0.08 3.41 -3.82
CA ALA A 11 -0.91 4.47 -3.63
C ALA A 11 -1.89 4.13 -2.50
N ILE A 12 -2.42 5.17 -1.85
CA ILE A 12 -3.53 5.11 -0.90
C ILE A 12 -4.60 6.11 -1.36
N TYR A 13 -5.81 5.61 -1.63
CA TYR A 13 -6.97 6.41 -2.02
C TYR A 13 -7.91 6.60 -0.82
N CYS A 14 -8.09 7.83 -0.37
CA CYS A 14 -8.81 8.19 0.84
C CYS A 14 -10.26 8.60 0.53
N LEU A 15 -11.23 8.05 1.26
CA LEU A 15 -12.65 8.38 1.12
C LEU A 15 -13.06 9.63 1.90
N ASN A 16 -12.24 10.06 2.86
CA ASN A 16 -12.52 11.22 3.70
C ASN A 16 -11.23 11.79 4.33
N THR A 17 -11.37 12.98 4.93
CA THR A 17 -10.27 13.69 5.56
C THR A 17 -9.63 12.89 6.71
N ALA A 18 -10.41 12.14 7.50
CA ALA A 18 -9.85 11.35 8.60
C ALA A 18 -8.90 10.26 8.09
N GLN A 19 -9.30 9.53 7.04
CA GLN A 19 -8.42 8.56 6.36
C GLN A 19 -7.19 9.24 5.77
N ARG A 20 -7.34 10.43 5.15
CA ARG A 20 -6.23 11.17 4.58
C ARG A 20 -5.20 11.58 5.63
N GLN A 21 -5.63 12.14 6.76
CA GLN A 21 -4.74 12.49 7.88
C GLN A 21 -4.02 11.26 8.40
N ARG A 22 -4.77 10.17 8.59
CA ARG A 22 -4.21 8.92 9.06
C ARG A 22 -3.17 8.32 8.11
N ALA A 23 -3.42 8.35 6.80
CA ALA A 23 -2.49 7.88 5.79
C ALA A 23 -1.19 8.70 5.81
N LEU A 24 -1.29 10.02 6.01
CA LEU A 24 -0.13 10.91 6.12
C LEU A 24 0.71 10.59 7.37
N GLU A 25 0.07 10.40 8.53
CA GLU A 25 0.73 10.01 9.78
C GLU A 25 1.49 8.69 9.63
N VAL A 26 0.82 7.66 9.10
CA VAL A 26 1.41 6.33 8.92
C VAL A 26 2.54 6.38 7.89
N ARG A 27 2.37 7.09 6.77
CA ARG A 27 3.43 7.26 5.77
C ARG A 27 4.68 7.90 6.37
N ALA A 28 4.51 8.92 7.21
CA ALA A 28 5.63 9.56 7.89
C ALA A 28 6.32 8.61 8.90
N ALA A 29 5.54 7.89 9.70
CA ALA A 29 6.06 6.92 10.67
C ALA A 29 6.81 5.77 9.99
N TYR A 30 6.22 5.20 8.94
CA TYR A 30 6.82 4.11 8.18
C TYR A 30 8.03 4.56 7.38
N GLY A 31 8.02 5.78 6.83
CA GLY A 31 9.18 6.37 6.17
C GLY A 31 10.41 6.45 7.09
N ARG A 32 10.23 6.76 8.38
CA ARG A 32 11.33 6.71 9.36
C ARG A 32 11.84 5.29 9.59
N ALA A 33 10.94 4.31 9.69
CA ALA A 33 11.33 2.91 9.86
C ALA A 33 12.07 2.35 8.63
N LEU A 34 11.63 2.72 7.42
CA LEU A 34 12.31 2.37 6.17
C LEU A 34 13.70 2.99 6.10
N ALA A 35 13.83 4.28 6.42
CA ALA A 35 15.13 4.96 6.45
C ALA A 35 16.09 4.32 7.47
N ALA A 36 15.60 3.96 8.66
CA ALA A 36 16.40 3.26 9.67
C ALA A 36 16.87 1.87 9.21
N ALA A 37 16.12 1.23 8.31
CA ALA A 37 16.49 -0.04 7.68
C ALA A 37 17.33 0.12 6.39
N GLY A 38 17.76 1.35 6.05
CA GLY A 38 18.62 1.63 4.90
C GLY A 38 17.88 1.78 3.56
N TYR A 39 16.55 1.87 3.57
CA TYR A 39 15.76 2.13 2.37
C TYR A 39 15.70 3.63 2.04
N GLY A 40 15.43 3.94 0.77
CA GLY A 40 15.14 5.29 0.32
C GLY A 40 13.79 5.84 0.81
N PRO A 41 13.46 7.09 0.42
CA PRO A 41 12.19 7.73 0.78
C PRO A 41 10.98 6.91 0.34
N VAL A 42 9.92 6.93 1.15
CA VAL A 42 8.64 6.31 0.81
C VAL A 42 8.01 7.01 -0.40
N THR A 43 7.63 6.24 -1.41
CA THR A 43 7.07 6.75 -2.68
C THR A 43 5.55 6.69 -2.75
N THR A 44 4.88 6.25 -1.68
CA THR A 44 3.42 6.09 -1.63
C THR A 44 2.69 7.41 -1.87
N GLU A 45 1.90 7.44 -2.95
CA GLU A 45 0.96 8.50 -3.27
C GLU A 45 -0.22 8.47 -2.29
N ILE A 46 -0.67 9.63 -1.82
CA ILE A 46 -1.89 9.76 -1.02
C ILE A 46 -2.80 10.73 -1.76
N ALA A 47 -3.93 10.22 -2.25
CA ALA A 47 -4.89 10.96 -3.05
C ALA A 47 -6.31 10.70 -2.55
N ASP A 48 -7.26 11.54 -2.95
CA ASP A 48 -8.67 11.30 -2.71
C ASP A 48 -9.17 10.19 -3.63
N ALA A 49 -10.14 9.41 -3.17
CA ALA A 49 -10.72 8.34 -3.97
C ALA A 49 -11.40 8.90 -5.23
N VAL A 50 -11.08 8.29 -6.37
CA VAL A 50 -11.71 8.57 -7.66
C VAL A 50 -12.65 7.44 -8.05
N ALA A 51 -13.30 7.55 -9.21
CA ALA A 51 -14.09 6.44 -9.76
C ALA A 51 -13.25 5.15 -9.82
N PHE A 52 -13.75 4.10 -9.21
CA PHE A 52 -13.16 2.78 -9.25
C PHE A 52 -13.80 1.98 -10.39
N TYR A 53 -13.00 1.62 -11.38
CA TYR A 53 -13.44 0.79 -12.49
C TYR A 53 -13.08 -0.66 -12.18
N PHE A 54 -14.07 -1.55 -12.21
CA PHE A 54 -13.83 -2.97 -12.03
C PHE A 54 -12.95 -3.50 -13.17
N ALA A 55 -11.91 -4.24 -12.79
CA ALA A 55 -11.17 -5.08 -13.72
C ALA A 55 -12.03 -6.27 -14.17
N GLU A 56 -11.68 -6.87 -15.30
CA GLU A 56 -12.37 -8.01 -15.89
C GLU A 56 -12.48 -9.20 -14.92
N ASP A 57 -13.50 -10.04 -15.11
CA ASP A 57 -13.84 -11.15 -14.20
C ASP A 57 -12.68 -12.12 -13.92
N TYR A 58 -11.77 -12.28 -14.88
CA TYR A 58 -10.60 -13.15 -14.72
C TYR A 58 -9.62 -12.62 -13.66
N HIS A 59 -9.54 -11.29 -13.48
CA HIS A 59 -8.72 -10.66 -12.44
C HIS A 59 -9.35 -10.76 -11.06
N GLN A 60 -10.68 -10.80 -10.98
CA GLN A 60 -11.40 -10.84 -9.71
C GLN A 60 -11.13 -12.17 -9.00
N GLN A 61 -10.66 -12.11 -7.76
CA GLN A 61 -10.33 -13.27 -6.93
C GLN A 61 -9.34 -14.24 -7.62
N TYR A 62 -8.44 -13.73 -8.47
CA TYR A 62 -7.54 -14.55 -9.29
C TYR A 62 -6.73 -15.59 -8.49
N LEU A 63 -6.14 -15.21 -7.35
CA LEU A 63 -5.34 -16.12 -6.52
C LEU A 63 -6.18 -17.15 -5.75
N ALA A 64 -7.47 -16.88 -5.50
CA ALA A 64 -8.38 -17.88 -4.96
C ALA A 64 -8.75 -18.93 -6.02
N LYS A 65 -8.94 -18.49 -7.27
CA LYS A 65 -9.19 -19.35 -8.44
C LYS A 65 -7.94 -20.14 -8.85
N ASN A 66 -6.76 -19.57 -8.67
CA ASN A 66 -5.46 -20.14 -9.02
C ASN A 66 -4.53 -20.12 -7.79
N PRO A 67 -4.61 -21.11 -6.88
CA PRO A 67 -3.82 -21.11 -5.64
C PRO A 67 -2.30 -21.08 -5.85
N HIS A 68 -1.83 -21.52 -7.02
CA HIS A 68 -0.42 -21.47 -7.44
C HIS A 68 -0.16 -20.42 -8.53
N GLY A 69 -1.11 -19.48 -8.71
CA GLY A 69 -0.98 -18.37 -9.62
C GLY A 69 0.17 -17.44 -9.22
N TYR A 70 0.60 -16.62 -10.17
CA TYR A 70 1.71 -15.70 -9.94
C TYR A 70 1.42 -14.70 -8.82
N CYS A 71 2.35 -14.59 -7.87
CA CYS A 71 2.33 -13.61 -6.79
C CYS A 71 3.72 -12.96 -6.67
N GLY A 72 3.87 -11.76 -7.22
CA GLY A 72 5.11 -10.99 -7.21
C GLY A 72 5.36 -10.19 -5.92
N LEU A 73 4.63 -10.49 -4.83
CA LEU A 73 4.72 -9.73 -3.58
C LEU A 73 6.08 -9.95 -2.91
N ALA A 74 6.90 -8.91 -2.93
CA ALA A 74 8.10 -8.77 -2.12
C ALA A 74 7.87 -7.60 -1.16
N GLY A 75 7.64 -7.90 0.11
CA GLY A 75 7.59 -6.88 1.16
C GLY A 75 8.97 -6.33 1.46
N THR A 76 9.04 -5.22 2.20
CA THR A 76 10.31 -4.63 2.66
C THR A 76 10.90 -5.37 3.86
N GLY A 77 10.17 -6.30 4.48
CA GLY A 77 10.56 -6.95 5.74
C GLY A 77 10.51 -6.02 6.97
N VAL A 78 10.27 -4.72 6.78
CA VAL A 78 10.17 -3.72 7.85
C VAL A 78 8.75 -3.74 8.43
N ARG A 79 8.65 -3.90 9.75
CA ARG A 79 7.34 -3.83 10.42
C ARG A 79 6.87 -2.38 10.48
N CYS A 80 5.57 -2.17 10.23
CA CYS A 80 4.95 -0.90 10.53
C CYS A 80 5.00 -0.65 12.04
N PRO A 81 5.43 0.54 12.51
CA PRO A 81 5.41 0.85 13.94
C PRO A 81 3.99 0.71 14.50
N THR A 82 3.79 -0.25 15.40
CA THR A 82 2.53 -0.41 16.16
C THR A 82 2.43 0.70 17.20
N GLY A 83 1.30 1.41 17.29
CA GLY A 83 1.06 2.42 18.32
C GLY A 83 0.70 3.83 17.84
N VAL A 84 0.67 4.08 16.53
CA VAL A 84 -0.10 5.22 16.01
C VAL A 84 -1.59 4.89 16.27
N GLY A 85 -2.24 5.42 17.31
CA GLY A 85 -3.70 5.45 17.46
C GLY A 85 -4.51 4.13 17.52
N VAL A 86 -4.30 3.30 18.54
CA VAL A 86 -5.43 2.60 19.20
C VAL A 86 -5.28 2.90 20.68
N ALA A 87 -5.99 3.93 21.14
CA ALA A 87 -6.25 4.08 22.57
C ALA A 87 -7.19 2.93 22.96
N GLY A 88 -6.74 2.10 23.91
CA GLY A 88 -7.64 1.21 24.65
C GLY A 88 -8.46 2.00 25.65
#